data_AF-A0A0S9R3J3-F1
#
_entry.id   AF-A0A0S9R3J3-F1
#
_cell.length_a   1.000
_cell.length_b   1.000
_cell.length_c   1.000
_cell.angle_alpha   90.00
_cell.angle_beta   90.00
_cell.angle_gamma   90.00
#
_symmetry.space_group_name_H-M   'P 1'
#
loop_
_entity.id
_entity.type
_entity.pdbx_description
1 polymer ?
#
loop_
_entity_poly.entity_id
_entity_poly.type
_entity_poly.pdbx_seq_one_letter_code
_entity_poly.pdbx_strand_id
1 'polypeptide(L)'
;MSVTLTASPAPTRARTVSAWALQGLLALVFLAAGGAKLTGAPMMVQVYDLIGVGQWFRIVTGLVEVAGAVALLIPGFAGLAALWLAATMVGAVIAHLVVLPTPAAPAAVLLVLTATLA
;
A
#
# COMPACT_ATOMS: atom_id res chain seq x y z
N MET A 1 4.72 35.35 -32.87
CA MET A 1 3.89 34.20 -32.43
C MET A 1 3.99 34.14 -30.92
N SER A 2 2.94 34.53 -30.19
CA SER A 2 2.95 34.62 -28.72
C SER A 2 2.32 33.36 -28.15
N VAL A 3 3.11 32.52 -27.46
CA VAL A 3 2.64 31.29 -26.83
C VAL A 3 1.98 31.65 -25.50
N THR A 4 0.66 31.64 -25.45
CA THR A 4 -0.10 31.78 -24.21
C THR A 4 0.06 30.49 -23.40
N LEU A 5 0.91 30.51 -22.37
CA LEU A 5 1.01 29.42 -21.40
C LEU A 5 -0.21 29.46 -20.48
N THR A 6 -1.19 28.59 -20.72
CA THR A 6 -2.29 28.39 -19.78
C THR A 6 -1.74 27.75 -18.50
N ALA A 7 -1.67 28.53 -17.42
CA ALA A 7 -1.29 28.03 -16.11
C ALA A 7 -2.26 26.91 -15.67
N SER A 8 -1.71 25.79 -15.20
CA SER A 8 -2.51 24.67 -14.68
C SER A 8 -3.33 25.13 -13.46
N PRO A 9 -4.63 24.81 -13.37
CA PRO A 9 -5.45 25.24 -12.25
C PRO A 9 -4.92 24.67 -10.93
N ALA A 10 -4.79 25.53 -9.91
CA ALA A 10 -4.37 25.12 -8.58
C ALA A 10 -5.35 24.08 -7.98
N PRO A 11 -4.87 23.06 -7.25
CA PRO A 11 -5.72 22.03 -6.66
C PRO A 11 -6.74 22.64 -5.70
N THR A 12 -7.99 22.23 -5.80
CA THR A 12 -9.07 22.69 -4.92
C THR A 12 -8.88 22.14 -3.50
N ARG A 13 -9.26 22.90 -2.47
CA ARG A 13 -9.17 22.46 -1.06
C ARG A 13 -9.79 21.08 -0.82
N ALA A 14 -10.89 20.78 -1.52
CA ALA A 14 -11.58 19.48 -1.43
C ALA A 14 -10.68 18.31 -1.87
N ARG A 15 -9.92 18.47 -2.97
CA ARG A 15 -8.99 17.46 -3.48
C ARG A 15 -7.83 17.19 -2.51
N THR A 16 -7.37 18.25 -1.84
CA THR A 16 -6.34 18.13 -0.81
C THR A 16 -6.87 17.39 0.42
N VAL A 17 -8.05 17.74 0.92
CA VAL A 17 -8.66 17.06 2.08
C VAL A 17 -8.92 15.58 1.78
N SER A 18 -9.44 15.25 0.61
CA SER A 18 -9.69 13.86 0.22
C SER A 18 -8.40 13.04 0.10
N ALA A 19 -7.32 13.63 -0.42
CA ALA A 19 -6.03 12.98 -0.51
C ALA A 19 -5.46 12.67 0.89
N TRP A 20 -5.51 13.64 1.81
CA TRP A 20 -5.08 13.45 3.19
C TRP A 20 -5.91 12.39 3.93
N ALA A 21 -7.24 12.40 3.73
CA ALA A 21 -8.11 11.39 4.32
C ALA A 21 -7.79 9.98 3.79
N LEU A 22 -7.61 9.82 2.47
CA LEU A 22 -7.23 8.56 1.85
C LEU A 22 -5.84 8.10 2.32
N GLN A 23 -4.87 9.01 2.39
CA GLN A 23 -3.51 8.75 2.87
C GLN A 23 -3.52 8.24 4.31
N GLY A 24 -4.28 8.88 5.20
CA GLY A 24 -4.43 8.44 6.59
C GLY A 24 -5.11 7.07 6.70
N LEU A 25 -6.17 6.84 5.91
CA LEU A 25 -6.85 5.55 5.87
C LEU A 25 -5.93 4.43 5.39
N LEU A 26 -5.22 4.64 4.27
CA LEU A 26 -4.30 3.64 3.72
C LEU A 26 -3.14 3.38 4.69
N ALA A 27 -2.57 4.41 5.30
CA ALA A 27 -1.53 4.24 6.32
C ALA A 27 -2.03 3.36 7.47
N LEU A 28 -3.24 3.59 7.98
CA LEU A 28 -3.83 2.76 9.03
C LEU A 28 -3.99 1.29 8.59
N VAL A 29 -4.50 1.06 7.37
CA VAL A 29 -4.69 -0.30 6.85
C VAL A 29 -3.37 -1.04 6.69
N PHE A 30 -2.33 -0.39 6.13
CA PHE A 30 -1.01 -1.01 5.98
C PHE A 30 -0.29 -1.19 7.32
N LEU A 31 -0.45 -0.28 8.29
CA LEU A 31 0.04 -0.48 9.65
C LEU A 31 -0.63 -1.68 10.32
N ALA A 32 -1.94 -1.84 10.15
CA ALA A 32 -2.66 -2.99 10.70
C ALA A 32 -2.24 -4.30 10.02
N ALA A 33 -2.15 -4.31 8.69
CA ALA A 33 -1.74 -5.47 7.91
C ALA A 33 -0.29 -5.89 8.21
N GLY A 34 0.64 -4.93 8.16
CA GLY A 34 2.04 -5.15 8.46
C GLY A 34 2.26 -5.50 9.93
N GLY A 35 1.55 -4.82 10.83
CA GLY A 35 1.54 -5.14 12.26
C GLY A 35 1.09 -6.57 12.54
N ALA A 36 -0.02 -7.02 11.93
CA ALA A 36 -0.48 -8.41 12.04
C ALA A 36 0.55 -9.42 11.51
N LYS A 37 1.26 -9.06 10.44
CA LYS A 37 2.39 -9.84 9.93
C LYS A 37 3.58 -9.83 10.88
N LEU A 38 3.85 -8.79 11.65
CA LEU A 38 4.97 -8.75 12.60
C LEU A 38 4.66 -9.45 13.91
N THR A 39 3.45 -9.28 14.44
CA THR A 39 3.00 -9.90 15.69
C THR A 39 2.70 -11.39 15.57
N GLY A 40 2.67 -11.92 14.35
CA GLY A 40 2.40 -13.35 14.12
C GLY A 40 0.95 -13.72 14.34
N ALA A 41 0.02 -12.86 13.90
CA ALA A 41 -1.39 -13.20 13.88
C ALA A 41 -1.60 -14.57 13.20
N PRO A 42 -2.34 -15.52 13.79
CA PRO A 42 -2.43 -16.90 13.30
C PRO A 42 -2.82 -17.01 11.83
N MET A 43 -3.72 -16.14 11.37
CA MET A 43 -4.12 -16.07 9.96
C MET A 43 -2.94 -15.69 9.04
N MET A 44 -2.12 -14.72 9.44
CA MET A 44 -0.95 -14.31 8.64
C MET A 44 0.14 -15.39 8.65
N VAL A 45 0.35 -16.09 9.77
CA VAL A 45 1.29 -17.21 9.84
C VAL A 45 0.87 -18.30 8.85
N GLN A 46 -0.41 -18.69 8.87
CA GLN A 46 -0.97 -19.69 7.97
C GLN A 46 -0.86 -19.29 6.50
N VAL A 47 -1.17 -18.04 6.16
CA VAL A 47 -1.02 -17.52 4.79
C VAL A 47 0.42 -17.67 4.29
N TYR A 48 1.41 -17.28 5.10
CA TYR A 48 2.81 -17.35 4.69
C TYR A 48 3.38 -18.78 4.74
N ASP A 49 2.80 -19.68 5.52
CA ASP A 49 3.08 -21.12 5.45
C ASP A 49 2.59 -21.70 4.12
N LEU A 50 1.41 -21.31 3.64
CA LEU A 50 0.90 -21.71 2.33
C LEU A 50 1.78 -21.18 1.18
N ILE A 51 2.35 -19.98 1.34
CA ILE A 51 3.31 -19.44 0.36
C ILE A 51 4.58 -20.30 0.28
N GLY A 52 4.98 -20.96 1.36
CA GLY A 52 6.07 -21.96 1.35
C GLY A 52 7.49 -21.39 1.32
N VAL A 53 7.67 -20.05 1.28
CA VAL A 53 8.99 -19.39 1.30
C VAL A 53 9.57 -19.29 2.72
N GLY A 54 8.73 -19.53 3.73
CA GLY A 54 9.09 -19.52 5.15
C GLY A 54 8.71 -18.25 5.90
N GLN A 55 8.68 -18.33 7.23
CA GLN A 55 8.16 -17.28 8.11
C GLN A 55 9.00 -16.00 8.13
N TRP A 56 10.27 -16.05 7.75
CA TRP A 56 11.11 -14.84 7.62
C TRP A 56 10.54 -13.87 6.56
N PHE A 57 9.94 -14.40 5.48
CA PHE A 57 9.35 -13.60 4.41
C PHE A 57 8.12 -12.83 4.92
N ARG A 58 7.36 -13.43 5.85
CA ARG A 58 6.28 -12.73 6.57
C ARG A 58 6.80 -11.51 7.32
N ILE A 59 7.89 -11.69 8.07
CA ILE A 59 8.49 -10.61 8.86
C ILE A 59 9.01 -9.49 7.95
N VAL A 60 9.73 -9.83 6.88
CA VAL A 60 10.20 -8.84 5.90
C VAL A 60 9.04 -8.08 5.27
N THR A 61 8.00 -8.78 4.81
CA THR A 61 6.82 -8.11 4.22
C THR A 61 6.13 -7.21 5.24
N GLY A 62 6.01 -7.65 6.49
CA GLY A 62 5.45 -6.85 7.58
C GLY A 62 6.24 -5.56 7.83
N LEU A 63 7.58 -5.64 7.84
CA LEU A 63 8.45 -4.47 7.98
C LEU A 63 8.30 -3.51 6.79
N VAL A 64 8.26 -4.05 5.57
CA VAL A 64 8.07 -3.30 4.31
C VAL A 64 6.75 -2.53 4.33
N GLU A 65 5.66 -3.16 4.76
CA GLU A 65 4.33 -2.53 4.86
C GLU A 65 4.29 -1.46 5.95
N VAL A 66 4.84 -1.73 7.14
CA VAL A 66 4.87 -0.76 8.24
C VAL A 66 5.73 0.45 7.88
N ALA A 67 6.93 0.23 7.32
CA ALA A 67 7.81 1.31 6.89
C ALA A 67 7.16 2.17 5.80
N GLY A 68 6.54 1.53 4.81
CA GLY A 68 5.78 2.21 3.76
C GLY A 68 4.62 3.03 4.33
N ALA A 69 3.87 2.48 5.28
CA ALA A 69 2.74 3.16 5.91
C ALA A 69 3.17 4.38 6.74
N VAL A 70 4.28 4.27 7.48
CA VAL A 70 4.87 5.41 8.20
C VAL A 70 5.35 6.47 7.22
N ALA A 71 6.08 6.07 6.17
CA ALA A 71 6.56 6.99 5.14
C ALA A 71 5.42 7.70 4.41
N LEU A 72 4.28 7.02 4.24
CA LEU A 72 3.07 7.60 3.66
C LEU A 72 2.55 8.79 4.47
N LEU A 73 2.78 8.86 5.78
CA LEU A 73 2.37 9.97 6.64
C LEU A 73 3.37 11.13 6.68
N ILE A 74 4.57 10.96 6.12
CA ILE A 74 5.61 12.00 6.12
C ILE A 74 5.39 12.94 4.91
N PRO A 75 5.20 14.25 5.12
CA PRO A 75 5.07 15.21 4.03
C PRO A 75 6.27 15.14 3.08
N GLY A 76 6.00 15.02 1.78
CA GLY A 76 7.03 14.92 0.74
C GLY A 76 7.45 13.49 0.36
N PHE A 77 7.14 12.47 1.16
CA PHE A 77 7.43 11.06 0.85
C PHE A 77 6.21 10.27 0.36
N ALA A 78 5.01 10.85 0.43
CA ALA A 78 3.75 10.14 0.18
C ALA A 78 3.72 9.41 -1.18
N GLY A 79 4.16 10.05 -2.27
CA GLY A 79 4.16 9.41 -3.59
C GLY A 79 5.14 8.24 -3.69
N LEU A 80 6.36 8.38 -3.13
CA LEU A 80 7.34 7.29 -3.11
C LEU A 80 6.88 6.13 -2.22
N ALA A 81 6.30 6.44 -1.06
CA ALA A 81 5.71 5.46 -0.17
C ALA A 81 4.53 4.72 -0.83
N ALA A 82 3.69 5.45 -1.56
CA ALA A 82 2.60 4.87 -2.33
C ALA A 82 3.09 3.91 -3.41
N LEU A 83 4.13 4.28 -4.18
CA LEU A 83 4.75 3.38 -5.16
C LEU A 83 5.33 2.12 -4.53
N TRP A 84 6.04 2.27 -3.41
CA TRP A 84 6.61 1.15 -2.65
C TRP A 84 5.53 0.18 -2.16
N LEU A 85 4.45 0.69 -1.56
CA LEU A 85 3.33 -0.09 -1.08
C LEU A 85 2.55 -0.72 -2.25
N ALA A 86 2.37 0.00 -3.36
CA ALA A 86 1.77 -0.54 -4.57
C ALA A 86 2.58 -1.72 -5.13
N ALA A 87 3.91 -1.59 -5.24
CA ALA A 87 4.77 -2.70 -5.65
C ALA A 87 4.64 -3.92 -4.73
N THR A 88 4.52 -3.70 -3.42
CA THR A 88 4.26 -4.75 -2.44
C THR A 88 2.91 -5.44 -2.69
N MET A 89 1.86 -4.67 -3.00
CA MET A 89 0.55 -5.21 -3.33
C MET A 89 0.51 -5.98 -4.66
N VAL A 90 1.35 -5.64 -5.64
CA VAL A 90 1.50 -6.47 -6.86
C VAL A 90 1.97 -7.88 -6.47
N GLY A 91 2.99 -7.99 -5.61
CA GLY A 91 3.44 -9.29 -5.09
C GLY A 91 2.34 -10.04 -4.35
N ALA A 92 1.56 -9.33 -3.51
CA ALA A 92 0.43 -9.92 -2.80
C ALA A 92 -0.67 -10.44 -3.75
N VAL A 93 -1.00 -9.68 -4.80
CA VAL A 93 -1.96 -10.10 -5.83
C VAL A 93 -1.47 -11.35 -6.55
N ILE A 94 -0.20 -11.37 -6.98
CA ILE A 94 0.40 -12.55 -7.64
C ILE A 94 0.32 -13.77 -6.73
N ALA A 95 0.66 -13.64 -5.44
CA ALA A 95 0.57 -14.73 -4.48
C ALA A 95 -0.87 -15.27 -4.38
N HIS A 96 -1.88 -14.40 -4.36
CA HIS A 96 -3.29 -14.82 -4.32
C HIS A 96 -3.76 -15.50 -5.60
N LEU A 97 -3.23 -15.12 -6.76
CA LEU A 97 -3.62 -15.71 -8.04
C LEU A 97 -2.95 -17.07 -8.30
N VAL A 98 -1.74 -17.26 -7.77
CA VAL A 98 -0.89 -18.41 -8.12
C VAL A 98 -0.80 -19.44 -6.99
N VAL A 99 -0.88 -19.01 -5.72
CA VAL A 99 -0.52 -19.86 -4.57
C VAL A 99 -1.63 -19.97 -3.54
N LEU A 100 -2.25 -18.86 -3.13
CA LEU A 100 -3.27 -18.90 -2.07
C LEU A 100 -4.65 -19.26 -2.63
N PRO A 101 -5.48 -20.02 -1.89
CA PRO A 101 -6.85 -20.29 -2.26
C PRO A 101 -7.82 -19.12 -1.96
N THR A 102 -7.32 -18.00 -1.45
CA THR A 102 -8.11 -16.84 -1.03
C THR A 102 -8.27 -15.82 -2.16
N PRO A 103 -9.36 -15.01 -2.16
CA PRO A 103 -9.57 -14.01 -3.20
C PRO A 103 -8.48 -12.92 -3.22
N ALA A 104 -8.00 -12.55 -4.42
CA ALA A 104 -7.04 -11.45 -4.61
C ALA A 104 -7.68 -10.04 -4.47
N ALA A 105 -9.01 -9.96 -4.35
CA ALA A 105 -9.76 -8.70 -4.37
C ALA A 105 -9.30 -7.68 -3.32
N PRO A 106 -9.04 -8.04 -2.03
CA PRO A 106 -8.55 -7.08 -1.05
C PRO A 106 -7.19 -6.47 -1.43
N ALA A 107 -6.25 -7.30 -1.89
CA ALA A 107 -4.93 -6.85 -2.34
C ALA A 107 -5.02 -5.97 -3.59
N ALA A 108 -5.90 -6.31 -4.54
CA ALA A 108 -6.13 -5.53 -5.74
C ALA A 108 -6.77 -4.15 -5.45
N VAL A 109 -7.71 -4.09 -4.51
CA VAL A 109 -8.31 -2.80 -4.08
C VAL A 109 -7.25 -1.92 -3.43
N LEU A 110 -6.42 -2.47 -2.53
CA LEU A 110 -5.33 -1.70 -1.91
C LEU A 110 -4.30 -1.25 -2.94
N LEU A 111 -3.96 -2.09 -3.92
CA LEU A 111 -3.09 -1.71 -5.04
C LEU A 111 -3.64 -0.48 -5.77
N VAL A 112 -4.90 -0.52 -6.21
CA VAL A 112 -5.52 0.56 -6.96
C VAL A 112 -5.59 1.84 -6.14
N LEU A 113 -6.10 1.77 -4.90
CA LEU A 113 -6.22 2.94 -4.05
C LEU A 113 -4.86 3.57 -3.75
N THR A 114 -3.85 2.77 -3.46
CA THR A 114 -2.51 3.27 -3.17
C THR A 114 -1.85 3.86 -4.41
N ALA A 115 -2.04 3.25 -5.58
CA ALA A 115 -1.52 3.78 -6.85
C ALA A 115 -2.09 5.16 -7.21
N THR A 116 -3.28 5.53 -6.72
CA THR A 116 -3.83 6.88 -6.93
C THR A 116 -3.13 7.98 -6.13
N LEU A 117 -2.33 7.61 -5.11
CA LEU A 117 -1.53 8.54 -4.30
C LEU A 117 -0.08 8.70 -4.79
N ALA A 118 0.34 7.87 -5.75
CA ALA A 118 1.66 7.91 -6.38
C ALA A 118 1.71 8.97 -7.49
#